data_AF-A0A9D2VH13-F1
#
_entry.id   AF-A0A9D2VH13-F1
#
_cell.length_a   1.000
_cell.length_b   1.000
_cell.length_c   1.000
_cell.angle_alpha   90.00
_cell.angle_beta   90.00
_cell.angle_gamma   90.00
#
_symmetry.space_group_name_H-M   'P 1'
#
loop_
_entity.id
_entity.type
_entity.pdbx_description
1 polymer ?
#
loop_
_entity_poly.entity_id
_entity_poly.type
_entity_poly.pdbx_seq_one_letter_code
_entity_poly.pdbx_strand_id
1 'polypeptide(L)'
;MSLIKSKHINTEKTLNALTVLLTIFLVVSISIQTFMGSDSGFNQAHHNKIEFWICIYFLFDFFILFCLSKDKKRFFLRYFPLIIFSIPYAYLLDVFSIPISAEMTYMLKFLPIVRGGVALSFLTQLVVRNKITGLFISYVFIFASVFYFQTLIFYIFEKGVNTEVQSYYDVLWWAAMTITTVGSTIIAQTAVGKLATTTLAVVGMTTLPIFTVYITSLVQRFNQTDTLSVATTALPTDPAASIEKST
;
A
#
# COMPACT_ATOMS: atom_id res chain seq x y z
N MET A 1 11.05 -35.23 3.87
CA MET A 1 10.57 -34.30 2.80
C MET A 1 9.56 -33.26 3.31
N SER A 2 8.71 -33.55 4.30
CA SER A 2 7.77 -32.58 4.92
C SER A 2 8.45 -31.49 5.78
N LEU A 3 9.52 -31.83 6.52
CA LEU A 3 10.25 -30.90 7.39
C LEU A 3 10.99 -29.80 6.61
N ILE A 4 11.58 -30.13 5.45
CA ILE A 4 12.26 -29.16 4.58
C ILE A 4 11.25 -28.20 3.96
N LYS A 5 10.08 -28.71 3.55
CA LYS A 5 8.98 -27.89 3.01
C LYS A 5 8.39 -26.95 4.08
N SER A 6 8.24 -27.44 5.32
CA SER A 6 7.77 -26.64 6.46
C SER A 6 8.78 -25.54 6.84
N LYS A 7 10.08 -25.87 6.89
CA LYS A 7 11.15 -24.91 7.18
C LYS A 7 11.24 -23.82 6.10
N HIS A 8 11.14 -24.21 4.82
CA HIS A 8 11.14 -23.30 3.67
C HIS A 8 9.96 -22.30 3.73
N ILE A 9 8.75 -22.79 4.03
CA ILE A 9 7.55 -21.96 4.21
C ILE A 9 7.67 -20.97 5.39
N ASN A 10 8.27 -21.38 6.51
CA ASN A 10 8.44 -20.50 7.66
C ASN A 10 9.49 -19.42 7.40
N THR A 11 10.60 -19.75 6.74
CA THR A 11 11.62 -18.78 6.34
C THR A 11 11.06 -17.71 5.39
N GLU A 12 10.29 -18.10 4.37
CA GLU A 12 9.63 -17.16 3.45
C GLU A 12 8.67 -16.21 4.18
N LYS A 13 7.89 -16.72 5.14
CA LYS A 13 6.99 -15.88 5.95
C LYS A 13 7.74 -14.88 6.81
N THR A 14 8.84 -15.29 7.44
CA THR A 14 9.66 -14.40 8.29
C THR A 14 10.34 -13.33 7.46
N LEU A 15 10.91 -13.67 6.30
CA LEU A 15 11.49 -12.71 5.35
C LEU A 15 10.45 -11.69 4.89
N ASN A 16 9.28 -12.17 4.46
CA ASN A 16 8.20 -11.28 4.04
C ASN A 16 7.77 -10.33 5.17
N ALA A 17 7.59 -10.83 6.39
CA ALA A 17 7.22 -10.02 7.56
C ALA A 17 8.27 -8.94 7.88
N LEU A 18 9.55 -9.28 7.80
CA LEU A 18 10.65 -8.34 8.03
C LEU A 18 10.73 -7.28 6.94
N THR A 19 10.54 -7.67 5.67
CA THR A 19 10.46 -6.75 4.52
C THR A 19 9.33 -5.74 4.66
N VAL A 20 8.18 -6.13 5.25
CA VAL A 20 7.10 -5.17 5.60
C VAL A 20 7.57 -4.14 6.59
N LEU A 21 8.17 -4.61 7.68
CA LEU A 21 8.53 -3.77 8.80
C LEU A 21 9.56 -2.72 8.35
N LEU A 22 10.53 -3.13 7.53
CA LEU A 22 11.50 -2.25 6.92
C LEU A 22 10.88 -1.29 5.90
N THR A 23 9.87 -1.72 5.16
CA THR A 23 9.10 -0.83 4.28
C THR A 23 8.37 0.25 5.09
N ILE A 24 7.65 -0.14 6.16
CA ILE A 24 6.97 0.81 7.04
C ILE A 24 7.97 1.80 7.65
N PHE A 25 9.11 1.30 8.14
CA PHE A 25 10.17 2.13 8.69
C PHE A 25 10.73 3.14 7.67
N LEU A 26 10.92 2.72 6.42
CA LEU A 26 11.37 3.60 5.34
C LEU A 26 10.35 4.70 5.07
N VAL A 27 9.06 4.35 5.00
CA VAL A 27 7.98 5.32 4.78
C VAL A 27 7.96 6.35 5.91
N VAL A 28 8.00 5.91 7.17
CA VAL A 28 8.05 6.79 8.33
C VAL A 28 9.27 7.71 8.29
N SER A 29 10.44 7.19 7.93
CA SER A 29 11.66 8.00 7.80
C SER A 29 11.50 9.11 6.75
N ILE A 30 10.93 8.79 5.58
CA ILE A 30 10.70 9.78 4.53
C ILE A 30 9.65 10.80 4.94
N SER A 31 8.59 10.37 5.65
CA SER A 31 7.59 11.28 6.21
C SER A 31 8.23 12.25 7.21
N ILE A 32 9.05 11.75 8.14
CA ILE A 32 9.79 12.57 9.11
C ILE A 32 10.68 13.59 8.37
N GLN A 33 11.44 13.15 7.36
CA GLN A 33 12.28 14.02 6.55
C GLN A 33 11.47 15.10 5.81
N THR A 34 10.28 14.76 5.32
CA THR A 34 9.38 15.67 4.61
C THR A 34 8.76 16.72 5.54
N PHE A 35 8.38 16.33 6.76
CA PHE A 35 7.67 17.22 7.70
C PHE A 35 8.59 18.03 8.62
N MET A 36 9.74 17.49 9.03
CA MET A 36 10.65 18.19 9.95
C MET A 36 11.63 19.13 9.25
N GLY A 37 11.70 19.08 7.91
CA GLY A 37 12.55 19.95 7.11
C GLY A 37 14.04 19.80 7.40
N SER A 38 14.85 20.48 6.60
CA SER A 38 16.32 20.53 6.68
C SER A 38 16.86 21.19 7.98
N ASP A 39 15.99 21.69 8.86
CA ASP A 39 16.35 22.55 9.99
C ASP A 39 16.51 21.80 11.32
N SER A 40 16.17 20.51 11.37
CA SER A 40 16.56 19.66 12.50
C SER A 40 18.01 19.21 12.26
N GLY A 41 18.91 19.41 13.23
CA GLY A 41 20.35 19.07 13.16
C GLY A 41 20.70 17.58 12.95
N PHE A 42 19.80 16.78 12.39
CA PHE A 42 20.04 15.46 11.82
C PHE A 42 20.54 15.61 10.38
N ASN A 43 21.86 15.51 10.21
CA ASN A 43 22.55 15.64 8.92
C ASN A 43 21.86 14.85 7.79
N GLN A 44 21.66 15.49 6.63
CA GLN A 44 21.22 14.87 5.36
C GLN A 44 22.00 13.56 5.08
N ALA A 45 23.29 13.53 5.44
CA ALA A 45 24.16 12.37 5.32
C ALA A 45 23.73 11.16 6.18
N HIS A 46 23.13 11.39 7.36
CA HIS A 46 22.65 10.31 8.23
C HIS A 46 21.43 9.62 7.63
N HIS A 47 20.48 10.38 7.08
CA HIS A 47 19.34 9.82 6.36
C HIS A 47 19.77 9.04 5.12
N ASN A 48 20.68 9.59 4.31
CA ASN A 48 21.22 8.89 3.14
C ASN A 48 21.91 7.57 3.53
N LYS A 49 22.58 7.53 4.70
CA LYS A 49 23.21 6.32 5.24
C LYS A 49 22.20 5.28 5.71
N ILE A 50 21.11 5.69 6.38
CA ILE A 50 20.02 4.79 6.77
C ILE A 50 19.37 4.18 5.52
N GLU A 51 19.02 5.01 4.53
CA GLU A 51 18.43 4.57 3.26
C GLU A 51 19.35 3.59 2.51
N PHE A 52 20.66 3.84 2.51
CA PHE A 52 21.66 2.93 1.96
C PHE A 52 21.59 1.54 2.60
N TRP A 53 21.59 1.46 3.94
CA TRP A 53 21.52 0.18 4.65
C TRP A 53 20.21 -0.57 4.40
N ILE A 54 19.09 0.14 4.32
CA ILE A 54 17.79 -0.46 3.99
C ILE A 54 17.80 -1.01 2.56
N CYS A 55 18.37 -0.26 1.61
CA CYS A 55 18.53 -0.69 0.23
C CYS A 55 19.41 -1.94 0.11
N ILE A 56 20.52 -2.01 0.85
CA ILE A 56 21.38 -3.20 0.92
C ILE A 56 20.62 -4.40 1.49
N TYR A 57 19.86 -4.20 2.57
CA TYR A 57 19.02 -5.26 3.12
C TYR A 57 18.03 -5.79 2.07
N PHE A 58 17.36 -4.90 1.35
CA PHE A 58 16.42 -5.28 0.30
C PHE A 58 17.07 -6.01 -0.89
N LEU A 59 18.31 -5.64 -1.23
CA LEU A 59 19.09 -6.35 -2.23
C LEU A 59 19.43 -7.76 -1.73
N PHE A 60 19.77 -7.91 -0.45
CA PHE A 60 20.02 -9.21 0.18
C PHE A 60 18.76 -10.09 0.28
N ASP A 61 17.63 -9.52 0.65
CA ASP A 61 16.31 -10.18 0.63
C ASP A 61 16.00 -10.74 -0.75
N PHE A 62 16.23 -9.95 -1.81
CA PHE A 62 16.10 -10.43 -3.19
C PHE A 62 17.02 -11.62 -3.48
N PHE A 63 18.29 -11.57 -3.06
CA PHE A 63 19.24 -12.69 -3.25
C PHE A 63 18.80 -13.96 -2.52
N ILE A 64 18.29 -13.85 -1.29
CA ILE A 64 17.77 -15.01 -0.54
C ILE A 64 16.57 -15.62 -1.27
N LEU A 65 15.59 -14.81 -1.69
CA LEU A 65 14.42 -15.32 -2.42
C LEU A 65 14.82 -15.90 -3.79
N PHE A 66 15.81 -15.31 -4.46
CA PHE A 66 16.36 -15.83 -5.71
C PHE A 66 17.01 -17.21 -5.52
N CYS A 67 17.75 -17.42 -4.43
CA CYS A 67 18.34 -18.71 -4.07
C CYS A 67 17.29 -19.76 -3.67
N LEU A 68 16.19 -19.34 -3.02
CA LEU A 68 15.09 -20.21 -2.62
C LEU A 68 14.15 -20.60 -3.76
N SER A 69 14.10 -19.79 -4.82
CA SER A 69 13.20 -20.00 -5.97
C SER A 69 13.61 -21.20 -6.81
N LYS A 70 12.61 -22.02 -7.18
CA LYS A 70 12.79 -23.19 -8.04
C LYS A 70 13.14 -22.80 -9.49
N ASP A 71 12.55 -21.73 -10.00
CA ASP A 71 12.73 -21.26 -11.38
C ASP A 71 13.44 -19.90 -11.42
N LYS A 72 14.78 -19.95 -11.38
CA LYS A 72 15.65 -18.76 -11.28
C LYS A 72 15.41 -17.73 -12.39
N LYS A 73 15.23 -18.17 -13.64
CA LYS A 73 15.03 -17.27 -14.78
C LYS A 73 13.70 -16.50 -14.70
N ARG A 74 12.59 -17.21 -14.46
CA ARG A 74 11.27 -16.59 -14.35
C ARG A 74 11.18 -15.65 -13.14
N PHE A 75 11.81 -16.05 -12.04
CA PHE A 75 11.95 -15.19 -10.87
C PHE A 75 12.75 -13.93 -11.22
N PHE A 76 13.94 -14.07 -11.80
CA PHE A 76 14.77 -12.91 -12.17
C PHE A 76 14.02 -11.91 -13.06
N LEU A 77 13.38 -12.36 -14.16
CA LEU A 77 12.64 -11.44 -15.04
C LEU A 77 11.49 -10.71 -14.33
N ARG A 78 10.82 -11.36 -13.38
CA ARG A 78 9.70 -10.75 -12.64
C ARG A 78 10.16 -9.72 -11.61
N TYR A 79 11.29 -9.98 -10.94
CA TYR A 79 11.79 -9.18 -9.83
C TYR A 79 12.94 -8.24 -10.24
N PHE A 80 13.42 -8.29 -11.50
CA PHE A 80 14.48 -7.43 -12.02
C PHE A 80 14.22 -5.92 -11.86
N PRO A 81 13.01 -5.39 -12.15
CA PRO A 81 12.72 -3.98 -11.90
C PRO A 81 12.87 -3.57 -10.42
N LEU A 82 12.63 -4.51 -9.48
CA LEU A 82 12.77 -4.24 -8.05
C LEU A 82 14.22 -4.11 -7.61
N ILE A 83 15.16 -4.72 -8.33
CA ILE A 83 16.59 -4.51 -8.09
C ILE A 83 16.95 -3.08 -8.44
N ILE A 84 16.52 -2.59 -9.60
CA ILE A 84 16.77 -1.22 -10.07
C ILE A 84 16.25 -0.20 -9.06
N PHE A 85 15.04 -0.40 -8.54
CA PHE A 85 14.43 0.49 -7.55
C PHE A 85 15.03 0.37 -6.14
N SER A 86 15.83 -0.66 -5.88
CA SER A 86 16.44 -0.92 -4.57
C SER A 86 17.91 -0.48 -4.49
N ILE A 87 18.41 0.21 -5.51
CA ILE A 87 19.77 0.77 -5.52
C ILE A 87 19.71 2.17 -4.88
N PRO A 88 20.56 2.48 -3.87
CA PRO A 88 20.57 3.78 -3.21
C PRO A 88 21.30 4.82 -4.07
N TYR A 89 20.68 5.26 -5.17
CA TYR A 89 21.28 6.19 -6.12
C TYR A 89 21.69 7.52 -5.47
N ALA A 90 20.87 8.05 -4.55
CA ALA A 90 21.18 9.31 -3.86
C ALA A 90 22.51 9.23 -3.08
N TYR A 91 22.79 8.11 -2.41
CA TYR A 91 24.06 7.90 -1.72
C TYR A 91 25.23 7.69 -2.69
N LEU A 92 25.01 6.94 -3.78
CA LEU A 92 26.07 6.71 -4.78
C LEU A 92 26.48 8.02 -5.47
N LEU A 93 25.52 8.85 -5.87
CA LEU A 93 25.80 10.10 -6.56
C LEU A 93 26.55 11.12 -5.68
N ASP A 94 26.26 11.13 -4.38
CA ASP A 94 26.99 11.91 -3.38
C ASP A 94 28.46 11.45 -3.25
N VAL A 95 28.70 10.14 -3.17
CA VAL A 95 30.05 9.54 -3.12
C VAL A 95 30.83 9.81 -4.42
N PHE A 96 30.18 9.73 -5.58
CA PHE A 96 30.81 9.98 -6.87
C PHE A 96 30.92 11.48 -7.23
N SER A 97 30.42 12.38 -6.38
CA SER A 97 30.47 13.84 -6.58
C SER A 97 29.88 14.29 -7.93
N ILE A 98 28.84 13.61 -8.42
CA ILE A 98 28.18 13.96 -9.68
C ILE A 98 27.15 15.06 -9.37
N PRO A 99 27.32 16.29 -9.90
CA PRO A 99 26.41 17.39 -9.60
C PRO A 99 25.06 17.13 -10.28
N ILE A 100 24.03 16.87 -9.49
CA ILE A 100 22.65 16.69 -9.92
C ILE A 100 21.78 17.72 -9.20
N SER A 101 20.70 18.16 -9.84
CA SER A 101 19.79 19.13 -9.21
C SER A 101 19.27 18.56 -7.88
N ALA A 102 19.03 19.45 -6.92
CA ALA A 102 18.48 19.06 -5.61
C ALA A 102 17.16 18.27 -5.81
N GLU A 103 16.32 18.70 -6.74
CA GLU A 103 15.05 18.06 -7.10
C GLU A 103 15.24 16.60 -7.50
N MET A 104 16.18 16.30 -8.41
CA MET A 104 16.44 14.94 -8.87
C MET A 104 17.02 14.04 -7.77
N THR A 105 17.86 14.61 -6.91
CA THR A 105 18.39 13.88 -5.74
C THR A 105 17.26 13.47 -4.79
N TYR A 106 16.28 14.35 -4.58
CA TYR A 106 15.07 14.02 -3.85
C TYR A 106 14.25 12.94 -4.56
N MET A 107 14.04 13.02 -5.89
CA MET A 107 13.30 11.99 -6.65
C MET A 107 13.87 10.58 -6.43
N LEU A 108 15.19 10.46 -6.38
CA LEU A 108 15.88 9.18 -6.21
C LEU A 108 15.66 8.55 -4.84
N LYS A 109 15.34 9.34 -3.82
CA LYS A 109 14.99 8.83 -2.48
C LYS A 109 13.62 8.13 -2.42
N PHE A 110 12.73 8.41 -3.38
CA PHE A 110 11.40 7.78 -3.46
C PHE A 110 11.38 6.47 -4.25
N LEU A 111 12.44 6.15 -5.02
CA LEU A 111 12.52 4.89 -5.77
C LEU A 111 12.35 3.64 -4.86
N PRO A 112 13.00 3.56 -3.69
CA PRO A 112 12.80 2.47 -2.74
C PRO A 112 11.36 2.33 -2.23
N ILE A 113 10.55 3.40 -2.23
CA ILE A 113 9.13 3.34 -1.85
C ILE A 113 8.32 2.53 -2.86
N VAL A 114 8.60 2.66 -4.15
CA VAL A 114 7.91 1.91 -5.21
C VAL A 114 8.05 0.41 -4.96
N ARG A 115 9.23 -0.05 -4.54
CA ARG A 115 9.45 -1.43 -4.08
C ARG A 115 8.60 -1.75 -2.85
N GLY A 116 8.56 -0.86 -1.86
CA GLY A 116 7.71 -1.00 -0.68
C GLY A 116 6.22 -1.19 -1.01
N GLY A 117 5.70 -0.44 -1.97
CA GLY A 117 4.33 -0.59 -2.47
C GLY A 117 4.07 -1.95 -3.12
N VAL A 118 5.03 -2.44 -3.93
CA VAL A 118 4.95 -3.80 -4.51
C VAL A 118 5.04 -4.86 -3.42
N ALA A 119 5.91 -4.70 -2.42
CA ALA A 119 6.01 -5.60 -1.27
C ALA A 119 4.69 -5.61 -0.47
N LEU A 120 4.07 -4.45 -0.25
CA LEU A 120 2.77 -4.32 0.41
C LEU A 120 1.66 -5.05 -0.38
N SER A 121 1.67 -4.96 -1.71
CA SER A 121 0.75 -5.72 -2.58
C SER A 121 0.96 -7.25 -2.52
N PHE A 122 2.13 -7.69 -2.11
CA PHE A 122 2.42 -9.11 -1.88
C PHE A 122 1.91 -9.57 -0.50
N LEU A 123 1.92 -8.68 0.51
CA LEU A 123 1.37 -8.98 1.84
C LEU A 123 -0.12 -9.15 1.86
N THR A 124 -0.82 -8.43 0.98
CA THR A 124 -2.26 -8.54 0.87
C THR A 124 -2.60 -9.96 0.41
N GLN A 125 -1.81 -10.56 -0.48
CA GLN A 125 -1.93 -11.98 -0.83
C GLN A 125 -1.71 -12.94 0.36
N LEU A 126 -0.93 -12.53 1.37
CA LEU A 126 -0.69 -13.33 2.59
C LEU A 126 -1.80 -13.17 3.64
N VAL A 127 -2.37 -11.96 3.78
CA VAL A 127 -3.48 -11.66 4.71
C VAL A 127 -4.83 -12.22 4.20
N VAL A 128 -4.97 -12.34 2.88
CA VAL A 128 -6.17 -12.87 2.19
C VAL A 128 -6.44 -14.36 2.42
N ARG A 129 -5.56 -15.08 3.14
CA ARG A 129 -5.80 -16.50 3.45
C ARG A 129 -6.97 -16.75 4.42
N ASN A 130 -7.55 -15.73 5.05
CA ASN A 130 -8.76 -15.88 5.85
C ASN A 130 -10.02 -15.29 5.16
N LYS A 131 -11.03 -16.15 5.03
CA LYS A 131 -12.31 -15.96 4.33
C LYS A 131 -12.89 -14.54 4.47
N ILE A 132 -13.05 -13.87 3.32
CA ILE A 132 -13.97 -12.75 2.97
C ILE A 132 -13.87 -11.47 3.83
N THR A 133 -13.87 -11.53 5.15
CA THR A 133 -13.70 -10.37 6.04
C THR A 133 -12.26 -9.82 6.01
N GLY A 134 -11.26 -10.69 5.80
CA GLY A 134 -9.85 -10.28 5.64
C GLY A 134 -9.57 -9.56 4.33
N LEU A 135 -10.35 -9.83 3.28
CA LEU A 135 -10.21 -9.20 1.96
C LEU A 135 -10.60 -7.71 2.01
N PHE A 136 -11.71 -7.37 2.66
CA PHE A 136 -12.16 -5.99 2.79
C PHE A 136 -11.19 -5.15 3.63
N ILE A 137 -10.73 -5.66 4.76
CA ILE A 137 -9.74 -4.98 5.62
C ILE A 137 -8.43 -4.76 4.87
N SER A 138 -7.95 -5.80 4.17
CA SER A 138 -6.76 -5.68 3.33
C SER A 138 -6.94 -4.62 2.24
N TYR A 139 -8.13 -4.54 1.64
CA TYR A 139 -8.44 -3.57 0.60
C TYR A 139 -8.45 -2.13 1.13
N VAL A 140 -9.10 -1.89 2.27
CA VAL A 140 -9.08 -0.58 2.95
C VAL A 140 -7.65 -0.16 3.30
N PHE A 141 -6.81 -1.10 3.74
CA PHE A 141 -5.41 -0.83 4.06
C PHE A 141 -4.58 -0.46 2.83
N ILE A 142 -4.76 -1.17 1.70
CA ILE A 142 -4.12 -0.84 0.42
C ILE A 142 -4.55 0.54 -0.03
N PHE A 143 -5.85 0.81 -0.02
CA PHE A 143 -6.41 2.08 -0.42
C PHE A 143 -5.84 3.24 0.42
N ALA A 144 -5.85 3.11 1.75
CA ALA A 144 -5.29 4.10 2.66
C ALA A 144 -3.79 4.34 2.40
N SER A 145 -3.04 3.28 2.13
CA SER A 145 -1.61 3.37 1.81
C SER A 145 -1.37 4.10 0.49
N VAL A 146 -2.07 3.71 -0.58
CA VAL A 146 -1.97 4.38 -1.88
C VAL A 146 -2.38 5.84 -1.77
N PHE A 147 -3.49 6.13 -1.09
CA PHE A 147 -3.95 7.50 -0.83
C PHE A 147 -2.86 8.33 -0.14
N TYR A 148 -2.27 7.80 0.93
CA TYR A 148 -1.19 8.46 1.67
C TYR A 148 0.05 8.72 0.81
N PHE A 149 0.47 7.75 -0.01
CA PHE A 149 1.61 7.95 -0.89
C PHE A 149 1.33 8.99 -1.97
N GLN A 150 0.13 9.00 -2.53
CA GLN A 150 -0.25 9.99 -3.56
C GLN A 150 -0.26 11.41 -2.98
N THR A 151 -0.79 11.60 -1.76
CA THR A 151 -0.75 12.91 -1.08
C THR A 151 0.69 13.33 -0.76
N LEU A 152 1.54 12.40 -0.33
CA LEU A 152 2.94 12.70 -0.03
C LEU A 152 3.72 13.09 -1.29
N ILE A 153 3.59 12.32 -2.37
CA ILE A 153 4.22 12.62 -3.66
C ILE A 153 3.74 13.98 -4.16
N PHE A 154 2.43 14.23 -4.20
CA PHE A 154 1.90 15.49 -4.69
C PHE A 154 2.42 16.69 -3.88
N TYR A 155 2.42 16.58 -2.54
CA TYR A 155 2.93 17.64 -1.67
C TYR A 155 4.39 17.97 -1.94
N ILE A 156 5.25 16.98 -2.13
CA ILE A 156 6.68 17.19 -2.29
C ILE A 156 7.02 17.87 -3.62
N PHE A 157 6.31 17.54 -4.69
CA PHE A 157 6.58 18.10 -6.01
C PHE A 157 5.86 19.43 -6.26
N GLU A 158 4.71 19.66 -5.66
CA GLU A 158 3.93 20.88 -5.91
C GLU A 158 4.20 21.96 -4.86
N LYS A 159 4.65 21.62 -3.65
CA LYS A 159 5.00 22.62 -2.63
C LYS A 159 6.19 23.48 -3.11
N GLY A 160 5.96 24.78 -3.21
CA GLY A 160 6.96 25.78 -3.64
C GLY A 160 6.90 26.13 -5.13
N VAL A 161 6.27 25.29 -5.97
CA VAL A 161 5.98 25.60 -7.38
C VAL A 161 4.55 26.08 -7.54
N ASN A 162 3.62 25.44 -6.83
CA ASN A 162 2.20 25.71 -6.90
C ASN A 162 1.78 26.64 -5.75
N THR A 163 1.27 27.82 -6.10
CA THR A 163 0.79 28.80 -5.11
C THR A 163 -0.44 28.32 -4.35
N GLU A 164 -1.18 27.35 -4.90
CA GLU A 164 -2.37 26.78 -4.27
C GLU A 164 -2.04 25.71 -3.21
N VAL A 165 -0.78 25.27 -3.13
CA VAL A 165 -0.32 24.24 -2.17
C VAL A 165 0.53 24.88 -1.09
N GLN A 166 -0.12 25.43 -0.07
CA GLN A 166 0.56 26.10 1.06
C GLN A 166 0.82 25.12 2.20
N SER A 167 -0.16 24.27 2.52
CA SER A 167 -0.12 23.31 3.61
C SER A 167 -0.42 21.89 3.13
N TYR A 168 -0.05 20.91 3.96
CA TYR A 168 -0.38 19.51 3.68
C TYR A 168 -1.91 19.27 3.69
N TYR A 169 -2.67 20.07 4.45
CA TYR A 169 -4.13 20.00 4.46
C TYR A 169 -4.75 20.32 3.09
N ASP A 170 -4.14 21.23 2.32
CA ASP A 170 -4.61 21.57 0.97
C ASP A 170 -4.44 20.38 0.03
N VAL A 171 -3.38 19.60 0.22
CA VAL A 171 -3.15 18.36 -0.55
C VAL A 171 -4.10 17.26 -0.13
N LEU A 172 -4.42 17.14 1.17
CA LEU A 172 -5.45 16.20 1.63
C LEU A 172 -6.82 16.53 1.03
N TRP A 173 -7.16 17.82 0.97
CA TRP A 173 -8.36 18.31 0.31
C TRP A 173 -8.36 17.99 -1.19
N TRP A 174 -7.28 18.33 -1.90
CA TRP A 174 -7.08 17.99 -3.31
C TRP A 174 -7.26 16.49 -3.56
N ALA A 175 -6.64 15.64 -2.73
CA ALA A 175 -6.69 14.20 -2.91
C ALA A 175 -8.08 13.63 -2.66
N ALA A 176 -8.78 14.12 -1.62
CA ALA A 176 -10.16 13.72 -1.34
C ALA A 176 -11.12 14.10 -2.48
N MET A 177 -10.95 15.28 -3.07
CA MET A 177 -11.77 15.73 -4.20
C MET A 177 -11.43 14.99 -5.51
N THR A 178 -10.15 14.68 -5.73
CA THR A 178 -9.68 13.95 -6.92
C THR A 178 -10.13 12.50 -6.89
N ILE A 179 -10.02 11.83 -5.73
CA ILE A 179 -10.39 10.41 -5.60
C ILE A 179 -11.90 10.18 -5.64
N THR A 180 -12.69 11.17 -5.21
CA THR A 180 -14.16 11.16 -5.33
C THR A 180 -14.64 11.59 -6.71
N THR A 181 -13.73 11.89 -7.64
CA THR A 181 -14.01 12.35 -9.01
C THR A 181 -14.75 13.69 -9.09
N VAL A 182 -14.88 14.41 -7.98
CA VAL A 182 -15.45 15.77 -7.94
C VAL A 182 -14.50 16.78 -8.57
N GLY A 183 -13.19 16.54 -8.41
CA GLY A 183 -12.14 17.46 -8.85
C GLY A 183 -11.95 18.60 -7.87
N SER A 184 -10.74 19.17 -7.83
CA SER A 184 -10.38 20.25 -6.90
C SER A 184 -9.98 21.50 -7.68
N THR A 185 -9.87 22.63 -6.98
CA THR A 185 -9.33 23.87 -7.54
C THR A 185 -7.80 23.83 -7.72
N ILE A 186 -7.12 22.88 -7.06
CA ILE A 186 -5.67 22.71 -7.13
C ILE A 186 -5.32 21.88 -8.38
N ILE A 187 -4.66 22.51 -9.34
CA ILE A 187 -4.22 21.88 -10.59
C ILE A 187 -2.70 21.64 -10.52
N ALA A 188 -2.28 20.43 -10.84
CA ALA A 188 -0.87 20.05 -10.84
C ALA A 188 -0.09 20.80 -11.93
N GLN A 189 1.02 21.42 -11.54
CA GLN A 189 1.90 22.13 -12.48
C GLN A 189 3.05 21.23 -12.96
N THR A 190 3.56 20.36 -12.10
CA THR A 190 4.69 19.47 -12.40
C THR A 190 4.27 18.24 -13.20
N ALA A 191 5.19 17.66 -13.98
CA ALA A 191 4.94 16.42 -14.72
C ALA A 191 4.60 15.25 -13.78
N VAL A 192 5.29 15.16 -12.64
CA VAL A 192 5.06 14.14 -11.62
C VAL A 192 3.71 14.36 -10.92
N GLY A 193 3.38 15.61 -10.56
CA GLY A 193 2.09 15.97 -9.98
C GLY A 193 0.93 15.60 -10.90
N LYS A 194 1.04 15.87 -12.22
CA LYS A 194 0.02 15.49 -13.20
C LYS A 194 -0.18 13.97 -13.26
N LEU A 195 0.90 13.20 -13.27
CA LEU A 195 0.83 11.74 -13.24
C LEU A 195 0.20 11.22 -11.95
N ALA A 196 0.53 11.83 -10.81
CA ALA A 196 -0.06 11.52 -9.51
C ALA A 196 -1.58 11.80 -9.53
N THR A 197 -2.02 12.95 -10.02
CA THR A 197 -3.45 13.28 -10.20
C THR A 197 -4.18 12.26 -11.04
N THR A 198 -3.63 11.90 -12.21
CA THR A 198 -4.28 10.92 -13.10
C THR A 198 -4.36 9.54 -12.45
N THR A 199 -3.29 9.10 -11.79
CA THR A 199 -3.26 7.80 -11.11
C THR A 199 -4.25 7.77 -9.96
N LEU A 200 -4.31 8.83 -9.15
CA LEU A 200 -5.25 8.95 -8.03
C LEU A 200 -6.71 8.95 -8.50
N ALA A 201 -7.01 9.62 -9.63
CA ALA A 201 -8.34 9.60 -10.23
C ALA A 201 -8.75 8.19 -10.70
N VAL A 202 -7.83 7.45 -11.33
CA VAL A 202 -8.05 6.05 -11.74
C VAL A 202 -8.29 5.15 -10.52
N VAL A 203 -7.52 5.34 -9.45
CA VAL A 203 -7.74 4.63 -8.18
C VAL A 203 -9.12 4.94 -7.62
N GLY A 204 -9.55 6.19 -7.62
CA GLY A 204 -10.89 6.59 -7.18
C GLY A 204 -12.02 5.90 -7.96
N MET A 205 -11.98 6.00 -9.29
CA MET A 205 -12.97 5.39 -10.18
C MET A 205 -13.06 3.87 -10.05
N THR A 206 -11.92 3.20 -9.83
CA THR A 206 -11.90 1.74 -9.65
C THR A 206 -12.33 1.33 -8.25
N THR A 207 -12.07 2.17 -7.25
CA THR A 207 -12.24 1.81 -5.84
C THR A 207 -13.65 2.05 -5.32
N LEU A 208 -14.28 3.17 -5.71
CA LEU A 208 -15.62 3.53 -5.22
C LEU A 208 -16.71 2.49 -5.53
N PRO A 209 -16.79 1.92 -6.76
CA PRO A 209 -17.80 0.90 -7.07
C PRO A 209 -17.69 -0.34 -6.19
N ILE A 210 -16.46 -0.73 -5.82
CA ILE A 210 -16.21 -1.90 -4.97
C ILE A 210 -16.78 -1.65 -3.56
N PHE A 211 -16.60 -0.45 -3.01
CA PHE A 211 -17.21 -0.05 -1.74
C PHE A 211 -18.74 -0.07 -1.81
N THR A 212 -19.32 0.48 -2.88
CA THR A 212 -20.78 0.47 -3.09
C THR A 212 -21.34 -0.95 -3.11
N VAL A 213 -20.76 -1.84 -3.92
CA VAL A 213 -21.20 -3.25 -4.01
C VAL A 213 -21.09 -3.95 -2.67
N TYR A 214 -20.02 -3.70 -1.91
CA TYR A 214 -19.86 -4.28 -0.58
C TYR A 214 -20.98 -3.86 0.37
N ILE A 215 -21.26 -2.55 0.48
CA ILE A 215 -22.33 -2.03 1.34
C ILE A 215 -23.70 -2.55 0.89
N THR A 216 -23.99 -2.52 -0.41
CA THR A 216 -25.25 -3.07 -0.95
C THR A 216 -25.40 -4.55 -0.61
N SER A 217 -24.33 -5.35 -0.72
CA SER A 217 -24.37 -6.78 -0.38
C SER A 217 -24.61 -7.02 1.11
N LEU A 218 -24.10 -6.14 1.97
CA LEU A 218 -24.28 -6.20 3.42
C LEU A 218 -25.72 -5.83 3.80
N VAL A 219 -26.27 -4.76 3.23
CA VAL A 219 -27.68 -4.36 3.42
C VAL A 219 -28.64 -5.45 2.92
N GLN A 220 -28.37 -6.04 1.75
CA GLN A 220 -29.18 -7.15 1.22
C GLN A 220 -29.22 -8.36 2.15
N ARG A 221 -28.08 -8.70 2.78
CA ARG A 221 -28.01 -9.80 3.77
C ARG A 221 -28.82 -9.50 5.02
N PHE A 222 -28.80 -8.25 5.51
CA PHE A 222 -29.63 -7.85 6.65
C PHE A 222 -31.12 -7.94 6.31
N ASN A 223 -31.54 -7.40 5.16
CA ASN A 223 -32.94 -7.47 4.73
C ASN A 223 -33.44 -8.92 4.52
N GLN A 224 -32.60 -9.83 4.00
CA GLN A 224 -32.95 -11.25 3.88
C GLN A 224 -33.11 -11.93 5.25
N THR A 225 -32.27 -11.58 6.21
CA THR A 225 -32.33 -12.12 7.58
C THR A 225 -33.60 -11.67 8.30
N ASP A 226 -34.00 -10.41 8.12
CA ASP A 226 -35.26 -9.87 8.67
C ASP A 226 -36.49 -10.50 8.02
N THR A 227 -36.45 -10.76 6.70
CA THR A 227 -37.56 -11.43 6.01
C THR A 227 -37.72 -12.88 6.49
N LEU A 228 -36.62 -13.58 6.72
CA LEU A 228 -36.61 -14.95 7.26
C LEU A 228 -37.08 -15.02 8.72
N SER A 229 -36.70 -14.04 9.57
CA SER A 229 -37.15 -14.00 10.96
C SER A 229 -38.65 -13.70 11.07
N VAL A 230 -39.17 -12.77 10.26
CA VAL A 230 -40.61 -12.46 10.19
C VAL A 230 -41.42 -13.66 9.65
N ALA A 231 -40.93 -14.32 8.60
CA ALA A 231 -41.59 -15.51 8.06
C ALA A 231 -41.62 -16.68 9.06
N THR A 232 -40.56 -16.85 9.86
CA THR A 232 -40.51 -17.90 10.90
C THR A 232 -41.43 -17.58 12.08
N THR A 233 -41.65 -16.30 12.38
CA THR A 233 -42.54 -15.85 13.47
C THR A 233 -44.02 -15.83 13.06
N ALA A 234 -44.30 -15.73 11.74
CA ALA A 234 -45.65 -15.72 11.18
C ALA A 234 -46.21 -17.11 10.85
N LEU A 235 -45.39 -18.18 10.91
CA LEU A 235 -45.87 -19.55 10.79
C LEU A 235 -46.69 -19.91 12.05
N PRO A 236 -47.95 -20.37 11.91
CA PRO A 236 -48.74 -20.81 13.06
C PRO A 236 -48.01 -21.98 13.73
N THR A 237 -47.85 -21.94 15.05
CA THR A 237 -47.51 -23.13 15.84
C THR A 237 -48.67 -24.11 15.69
N ASP A 238 -48.58 -25.01 14.72
CA ASP A 238 -49.61 -26.02 14.47
C ASP A 238 -49.63 -27.01 15.66
N PRO A 239 -50.72 -27.11 16.45
CA PRO A 239 -50.75 -27.97 17.64
C PRO A 239 -50.78 -29.48 17.33
N ALA A 240 -50.73 -29.89 16.06
CA ALA A 240 -51.12 -31.23 15.63
C ALA A 240 -50.06 -32.33 15.80
N ALA A 241 -48.85 -32.03 16.28
CA ALA A 241 -47.75 -33.02 16.37
C ALA A 241 -47.72 -33.84 17.69
N SER A 242 -48.72 -33.71 18.58
CA SER A 242 -48.72 -34.35 19.90
C SER A 242 -49.59 -35.61 20.03
N ILE A 243 -50.26 -36.09 18.97
CA ILE A 243 -51.22 -37.22 19.09
C ILE A 243 -50.65 -38.57 18.60
N GLU A 244 -49.57 -38.61 17.81
CA GLU A 244 -49.08 -39.87 17.22
C GLU A 244 -47.95 -40.57 18.02
N LYS A 245 -48.11 -40.68 19.35
CA LYS A 245 -47.19 -41.48 20.21
C LYS A 245 -47.87 -42.30 21.31
N SER A 246 -49.15 -42.62 21.15
CA SER A 246 -49.81 -43.59 22.05
C SER A 246 -50.81 -44.43 21.27
N THR A 247 -50.32 -45.44 20.57
CA THR A 247 -51.08 -46.68 20.32
C THR A 247 -50.11 -47.83 20.05
#